data_AF-A0A7Y2SRP5-F1
#
_entry.id   AF-A0A7Y2SRP5-F1
#
_cell.length_a   1.000
_cell.length_b   1.000
_cell.length_c   1.000
_cell.angle_alpha   90.00
_cell.angle_beta   90.00
_cell.angle_gamma   90.00
#
_symmetry.space_group_name_H-M   'P 1'
#
loop_
_entity.id
_entity.type
_entity.pdbx_description
1 polymer ?
#
loop_
_entity_poly.entity_id
_entity_poly.type
_entity_poly.pdbx_seq_one_letter_code
_entity_poly.pdbx_strand_id
1 'polypeptide(L)'
;RPGGQPEPPLLPAWGDNDPLAETGNDAPALPVITLAELAASDNLLIVGSRGSGKTTLLQALLAHRQRRCYVLDPHSHPGKWPATARVLGGGRDFATIYAALLRAESELTKRAQALNSDAQARFAPFTLASDEWGSVTSEIVVGKDQDSPGRLMIRLLKEGRKFGISFIGCAHGDTAESLGSKGDTAAFRASFDWIVYCGAFVGRELRDIPDLARSLPLGRPPEGGAFPLIVVAVSPVTGARRLLDLRGIDRVAAVAPQPSMAETRQTDEPLDTPAPVPHQAVQTDEQTDKQTDQFAAPPQSRTREDLVRTLVRQGWTVSQIRDVVKGDNTTISALVRQIEDEQLHQGRS
;
A
#
# COMPACT_ATOMS: atom_id res chain seq x y z
N ARG A 1 -60.18 35.05 -46.41
CA ARG A 1 -59.07 35.33 -45.48
C ARG A 1 -58.91 34.13 -44.54
N PRO A 2 -57.85 33.34 -44.70
CA PRO A 2 -57.14 32.70 -43.59
C PRO A 2 -55.71 33.28 -43.56
N GLY A 3 -55.15 33.72 -42.43
CA GLY A 3 -54.82 32.90 -41.27
C GLY A 3 -53.38 32.36 -41.38
N GLY A 4 -52.41 33.23 -41.69
CA GLY A 4 -51.00 32.85 -41.82
C GLY A 4 -50.30 32.80 -40.46
N GLN A 5 -49.72 31.64 -40.13
CA GLN A 5 -48.77 31.51 -39.02
C GLN A 5 -47.42 32.13 -39.41
N PRO A 6 -46.68 32.75 -38.47
CA PRO A 6 -45.33 33.23 -38.74
C PRO A 6 -44.34 32.06 -38.81
N GLU A 7 -43.50 32.04 -39.85
CA GLU A 7 -42.34 31.16 -39.97
C GLU A 7 -41.36 31.37 -38.80
N PRO A 8 -40.75 30.29 -38.25
CA PRO A 8 -39.67 30.41 -37.29
C PRO A 8 -38.39 30.94 -37.97
N PRO A 9 -37.54 31.71 -37.25
CA PRO A 9 -36.33 32.28 -37.80
C PRO A 9 -35.32 31.17 -38.19
N LEU A 10 -34.89 31.22 -39.46
CA LEU A 10 -33.78 30.42 -39.98
C LEU A 10 -32.48 30.74 -39.21
N LEU A 11 -31.89 29.72 -38.59
CA LEU A 11 -30.54 29.79 -38.04
C LEU A 11 -29.53 30.01 -39.18
N PRO A 12 -28.44 30.77 -38.95
CA PRO A 12 -27.46 31.04 -39.99
C PRO A 12 -26.77 29.76 -40.45
N ALA A 13 -26.55 29.67 -41.75
CA ALA A 13 -25.80 28.60 -42.39
C ALA A 13 -24.37 28.56 -41.83
N TRP A 14 -23.99 27.43 -41.24
CA TRP A 14 -22.60 27.14 -40.86
C TRP A 14 -21.89 26.74 -42.14
N GLY A 15 -21.32 27.73 -42.82
CA GLY A 15 -20.50 27.53 -43.99
C GLY A 15 -19.23 26.77 -43.64
N ASP A 16 -18.99 25.70 -44.40
CA ASP A 16 -17.68 25.12 -44.63
C ASP A 16 -16.72 26.21 -45.13
N ASN A 17 -15.76 26.62 -44.30
CA ASN A 17 -14.38 26.92 -44.68
C ASN A 17 -13.53 27.23 -43.45
N ASP A 18 -12.53 26.38 -43.25
CA ASP A 18 -11.37 26.54 -42.39
C ASP A 18 -10.69 27.91 -42.59
N PRO A 19 -10.25 28.55 -41.51
CA PRO A 19 -8.81 28.57 -41.31
C PRO A 19 -8.47 28.44 -39.82
N LEU A 20 -8.33 27.21 -39.32
CA LEU A 20 -7.31 26.97 -38.30
C LEU A 20 -5.94 27.11 -38.95
N ALA A 21 -5.59 28.39 -39.17
CA ALA A 21 -4.24 28.83 -39.28
C ALA A 21 -3.43 28.19 -38.16
N GLU A 22 -2.34 27.56 -38.57
CA GLU A 22 -1.26 27.03 -37.76
C GLU A 22 -0.73 28.11 -36.80
N THR A 23 -1.41 28.33 -35.68
CA THR A 23 -0.75 28.84 -34.49
C THR A 23 -0.20 27.63 -33.76
N GLY A 24 1.08 27.35 -34.01
CA GLY A 24 1.86 26.35 -33.30
C GLY A 24 1.74 26.58 -31.79
N ASN A 25 0.81 25.86 -31.19
CA ASN A 25 0.64 25.76 -29.76
C ASN A 25 1.22 24.39 -29.39
N ASP A 26 2.54 24.28 -29.45
CA ASP A 26 3.31 23.16 -28.92
C ASP A 26 3.23 23.21 -27.38
N ALA A 27 2.01 23.17 -26.84
CA ALA A 27 1.80 22.94 -25.43
C ALA A 27 2.47 21.60 -25.10
N PRO A 28 3.36 21.54 -24.11
CA PRO A 28 4.10 20.33 -23.80
C PRO A 28 3.12 19.19 -23.48
N ALA A 29 2.97 18.28 -24.42
CA ALA A 29 2.17 17.08 -24.27
C ALA A 29 3.04 16.01 -23.62
N LEU A 30 2.67 15.57 -22.42
CA LEU A 30 3.31 14.43 -21.80
C LEU A 30 2.97 13.14 -22.57
N PRO A 31 3.94 12.23 -22.76
CA PRO A 31 3.66 10.95 -23.41
C PRO A 31 2.65 10.12 -22.61
N VAL A 32 1.87 9.30 -23.32
CA VAL A 32 0.91 8.38 -22.70
C VAL A 32 1.61 7.06 -22.33
N ILE A 33 1.22 6.46 -21.21
CA ILE A 33 1.54 5.08 -20.85
C ILE A 33 0.25 4.26 -20.84
N THR A 34 0.28 3.06 -21.42
CA THR A 34 -0.88 2.17 -21.40
C THR A 34 -0.96 1.39 -20.09
N LEU A 35 -2.15 0.90 -19.75
CA LEU A 35 -2.33 0.02 -18.59
C LEU A 35 -1.48 -1.25 -18.69
N ALA A 36 -1.34 -1.82 -19.89
CA ALA A 36 -0.54 -3.01 -20.14
C ALA A 36 0.97 -2.75 -19.93
N GLU A 37 1.48 -1.62 -20.41
CA GLU A 37 2.88 -1.20 -20.16
C GLU A 37 3.14 -1.00 -18.67
N LEU A 38 2.22 -0.34 -17.96
CA LEU A 38 2.34 -0.14 -16.52
C LEU A 38 2.29 -1.48 -15.78
N ALA A 39 1.35 -2.38 -16.13
CA ALA A 39 1.22 -3.72 -15.54
C ALA A 39 2.42 -4.64 -15.83
N ALA A 40 3.19 -4.38 -16.88
CA ALA A 40 4.41 -5.12 -17.19
C ALA A 40 5.60 -4.75 -16.29
N SER A 41 5.59 -3.56 -15.69
CA SER A 41 6.66 -3.06 -14.80
C SER A 41 6.78 -3.93 -13.55
N ASP A 42 7.97 -4.08 -12.96
CA ASP A 42 8.15 -4.96 -11.81
C ASP A 42 7.66 -4.27 -10.55
N ASN A 43 8.25 -3.13 -10.20
CA ASN A 43 7.95 -2.45 -8.94
C ASN A 43 7.16 -1.17 -9.18
N LEU A 44 5.98 -1.07 -8.57
CA LEU A 44 5.10 0.09 -8.67
C LEU A 44 4.70 0.63 -7.30
N LEU A 45 4.61 1.95 -7.18
CA LEU A 45 3.99 2.60 -6.03
C LEU A 45 2.83 3.46 -6.51
N ILE A 46 1.62 3.23 -6.00
CA ILE A 46 0.42 3.99 -6.30
C ILE A 46 0.10 4.90 -5.12
N VAL A 47 0.12 6.20 -5.36
CA VAL A 47 0.06 7.23 -4.32
C VAL A 47 -1.20 8.07 -4.51
N GLY A 48 -1.95 8.26 -3.43
CA GLY A 48 -3.18 9.05 -3.48
C GLY A 48 -3.97 9.05 -2.18
N SER A 49 -4.81 10.06 -2.01
CA SER A 49 -5.75 10.16 -0.88
C SER A 49 -6.79 9.03 -0.91
N ARG A 50 -7.58 8.92 0.15
CA ARG A 50 -8.80 8.08 0.11
C ARG A 50 -9.69 8.52 -1.07
N GLY A 51 -10.32 7.57 -1.74
CA GLY A 51 -11.21 7.83 -2.87
C GLY A 51 -10.51 8.22 -4.18
N SER A 52 -9.18 8.26 -4.25
CA SER A 52 -8.45 8.69 -5.45
C SER A 52 -8.37 7.65 -6.58
N GLY A 53 -9.04 6.50 -6.43
CA GLY A 53 -9.01 5.41 -7.43
C GLY A 53 -7.82 4.43 -7.33
N LYS A 54 -7.03 4.45 -6.25
CA LYS A 54 -5.86 3.54 -6.09
C LYS A 54 -6.26 2.07 -6.21
N THR A 55 -7.26 1.64 -5.45
CA THR A 55 -7.75 0.26 -5.43
C THR A 55 -8.25 -0.17 -6.81
N THR A 56 -8.99 0.71 -7.50
CA THR A 56 -9.48 0.46 -8.87
C THR A 56 -8.33 0.30 -9.87
N LEU A 57 -7.34 1.18 -9.81
CA LEU A 57 -6.13 1.07 -10.64
C LEU A 57 -5.36 -0.22 -10.32
N LEU A 58 -5.20 -0.56 -9.04
CA LEU A 58 -4.53 -1.78 -8.62
C LEU A 58 -5.26 -3.03 -9.13
N GLN A 59 -6.58 -3.10 -9.00
CA GLN A 59 -7.40 -4.19 -9.56
C GLN A 59 -7.18 -4.36 -11.06
N ALA A 60 -7.19 -3.25 -11.81
CA ALA A 60 -6.99 -3.27 -13.25
C ALA A 60 -5.56 -3.70 -13.64
N LEU A 61 -4.54 -3.23 -12.91
CA LEU A 61 -3.16 -3.69 -13.10
C LEU A 61 -3.03 -5.19 -12.85
N LEU A 62 -3.62 -5.70 -11.78
CA LEU A 62 -3.60 -7.13 -11.44
C LEU A 62 -4.38 -7.98 -12.45
N ALA A 63 -5.47 -7.48 -13.02
CA ALA A 63 -6.18 -8.15 -14.10
C ALA A 63 -5.34 -8.27 -15.39
N HIS A 64 -4.44 -7.32 -15.64
CA HIS A 64 -3.51 -7.34 -16.79
C HIS A 64 -2.23 -8.14 -16.54
N ARG A 65 -1.86 -8.41 -15.28
CA ARG A 65 -0.64 -9.13 -14.93
C ARG A 65 -0.70 -10.58 -15.45
N GLN A 66 0.31 -10.96 -16.23
CA GLN A 66 0.50 -12.33 -16.75
C GLN A 66 1.41 -13.17 -15.85
N ARG A 67 1.33 -12.98 -14.53
CA ARG A 67 2.15 -13.68 -13.52
C ARG A 67 1.33 -13.91 -12.26
N ARG A 68 1.80 -14.79 -11.36
CA ARG A 68 1.13 -15.05 -10.08
C ARG A 68 1.05 -13.75 -9.26
N CYS A 69 -0.12 -13.43 -8.73
CA CYS A 69 -0.33 -12.25 -7.91
C CYS A 69 -0.88 -12.64 -6.54
N TYR A 70 -0.23 -12.14 -5.48
CA TYR A 70 -0.69 -12.28 -4.10
C TYR A 70 -1.03 -10.90 -3.56
N VAL A 71 -2.26 -10.70 -3.10
CA VAL A 71 -2.78 -9.44 -2.62
C VAL A 71 -2.83 -9.44 -1.10
N LEU A 72 -2.04 -8.56 -0.49
CA LEU A 72 -2.01 -8.27 0.93
C LEU A 72 -3.10 -7.24 1.23
N ASP A 73 -4.26 -7.71 1.67
CA ASP A 73 -5.42 -6.84 1.90
C ASP A 73 -6.22 -7.27 3.14
N PRO A 74 -6.04 -6.57 4.29
CA PRO A 74 -6.77 -6.86 5.51
C PRO A 74 -8.27 -6.58 5.39
N HIS A 75 -8.69 -5.78 4.41
CA HIS A 75 -10.06 -5.33 4.20
C HIS A 75 -10.71 -5.98 2.98
N SER A 76 -10.18 -7.13 2.56
CA SER A 76 -10.71 -7.86 1.42
C SER A 76 -12.10 -8.46 1.70
N HIS A 77 -12.91 -8.53 0.65
CA HIS A 77 -14.20 -9.22 0.64
C HIS A 77 -14.35 -9.99 -0.69
N PRO A 78 -15.26 -10.99 -0.77
CA PRO A 78 -15.51 -11.72 -2.01
C PRO A 78 -15.81 -10.77 -3.19
N GLY A 79 -15.20 -11.06 -4.33
CA GLY A 79 -15.34 -10.27 -5.56
C GLY A 79 -14.53 -8.96 -5.62
N LYS A 80 -13.79 -8.58 -4.57
CA LYS A 80 -12.97 -7.35 -4.59
C LYS A 80 -11.78 -7.45 -5.56
N TRP A 81 -11.17 -8.62 -5.68
CA TRP A 81 -9.95 -8.81 -6.46
C TRP A 81 -10.21 -9.70 -7.68
N PRO A 82 -9.47 -9.51 -8.79
CA PRO A 82 -9.63 -10.35 -9.97
C PRO A 82 -9.37 -11.82 -9.62
N ALA A 83 -10.06 -12.75 -10.28
CA ALA A 83 -9.97 -14.18 -10.00
C ALA A 83 -8.55 -14.76 -10.18
N THR A 84 -7.70 -14.08 -10.96
CA THR A 84 -6.29 -14.42 -11.17
C THR A 84 -5.39 -14.07 -9.97
N ALA A 85 -5.88 -13.26 -9.03
CA ALA A 85 -5.13 -12.81 -7.88
C ALA A 85 -5.57 -13.57 -6.63
N ARG A 86 -4.58 -13.96 -5.82
CA ARG A 86 -4.80 -14.63 -4.55
C ARG A 86 -4.74 -13.64 -3.39
N VAL A 87 -5.83 -13.54 -2.64
CA VAL A 87 -5.90 -12.66 -1.46
C VAL A 87 -5.28 -13.35 -0.25
N LEU A 88 -4.49 -12.59 0.51
CA LEU A 88 -3.89 -12.96 1.79
C LEU A 88 -4.28 -11.91 2.84
N GLY A 89 -4.81 -12.36 3.97
CA GLY A 89 -5.10 -11.51 5.12
C GLY A 89 -6.52 -10.94 5.24
N GLY A 90 -7.45 -11.33 4.38
CA GLY A 90 -8.84 -10.85 4.46
C GLY A 90 -9.44 -11.04 5.86
N GLY A 91 -10.25 -10.07 6.32
CA GLY A 91 -10.83 -10.10 7.67
C GLY A 91 -9.87 -9.66 8.78
N ARG A 92 -8.95 -8.73 8.50
CA ARG A 92 -7.90 -8.23 9.40
C ARG A 92 -6.92 -9.31 9.85
N ASP A 93 -6.69 -10.33 9.04
CA ASP A 93 -5.68 -11.36 9.31
C ASP A 93 -4.27 -10.88 8.94
N PHE A 94 -3.77 -9.96 9.77
CA PHE A 94 -2.42 -9.41 9.64
C PHE A 94 -1.32 -10.47 9.85
N ALA A 95 -1.62 -11.55 10.58
CA ALA A 95 -0.68 -12.64 10.80
C ALA A 95 -0.39 -13.38 9.48
N THR A 96 -1.41 -13.68 8.68
CA THR A 96 -1.23 -14.27 7.34
C THR A 96 -0.47 -13.33 6.41
N ILE A 97 -0.72 -12.02 6.45
CA ILE A 97 0.04 -11.03 5.68
C ILE A 97 1.52 -11.07 6.06
N TYR A 98 1.82 -11.06 7.36
CA TYR A 98 3.19 -11.10 7.84
C TYR A 98 3.91 -12.42 7.47
N ALA A 99 3.24 -13.55 7.63
CA ALA A 99 3.77 -14.86 7.22
C ALA A 99 4.07 -14.89 5.71
N ALA A 100 3.24 -14.28 4.88
CA ALA A 100 3.48 -14.17 3.45
C ALA A 100 4.72 -13.32 3.11
N LEU A 101 4.95 -12.22 3.83
CA LEU A 101 6.17 -11.41 3.68
C LEU A 101 7.44 -12.20 4.04
N LEU A 102 7.41 -12.93 5.16
CA LEU A 102 8.52 -13.80 5.58
C LEU A 102 8.80 -14.91 4.55
N ARG A 103 7.75 -15.49 3.96
CA ARG A 103 7.92 -16.49 2.89
C ARG A 103 8.49 -15.90 1.63
N ALA A 104 8.06 -14.72 1.23
CA ALA A 104 8.62 -14.04 0.07
C ALA A 104 10.11 -13.74 0.26
N GLU A 105 10.53 -13.39 1.47
CA GLU A 105 11.95 -13.25 1.82
C GLU A 105 12.70 -14.58 1.80
N SER A 106 12.11 -15.64 2.37
CA SER A 106 12.71 -16.97 2.31
C SER A 106 12.89 -17.42 0.86
N GLU A 107 11.89 -17.17 0.00
CA GLU A 107 11.92 -17.45 -1.42
C GLU A 107 12.99 -16.63 -2.15
N LEU A 108 13.16 -15.36 -1.82
CA LEU A 108 14.26 -14.54 -2.31
C LEU A 108 15.61 -15.21 -2.03
N THR A 109 15.82 -15.67 -0.79
CA THR A 109 17.06 -16.31 -0.35
C THR A 109 17.27 -17.66 -1.05
N LYS A 110 16.22 -18.49 -1.17
CA LYS A 110 16.26 -19.76 -1.90
C LYS A 110 16.66 -19.54 -3.37
N ARG A 111 16.05 -18.57 -4.05
CA ARG A 111 16.37 -18.23 -5.45
C ARG A 111 17.80 -17.72 -5.60
N ALA A 112 18.28 -16.91 -4.65
CA ALA A 112 19.66 -16.43 -4.63
C ALA A 112 20.67 -17.58 -4.48
N GLN A 113 20.42 -18.53 -3.57
CA GLN A 113 21.25 -19.71 -3.38
C GLN A 113 21.23 -20.62 -4.62
N ALA A 114 20.05 -20.87 -5.19
CA ALA A 114 19.92 -21.66 -6.42
C ALA A 114 20.71 -21.05 -7.58
N LEU A 115 20.63 -19.72 -7.77
CA LEU A 115 21.37 -19.03 -8.83
C LEU A 115 22.90 -19.05 -8.61
N ASN A 116 23.34 -19.04 -7.35
CA ASN A 116 24.76 -19.19 -7.00
C ASN A 116 25.29 -20.60 -7.30
N SER A 117 24.45 -21.63 -7.20
CA SER A 117 24.81 -23.01 -7.52
C SER A 117 24.60 -23.36 -9.00
N ASP A 118 23.64 -22.71 -9.67
CA ASP A 118 23.31 -22.92 -11.09
C ASP A 118 22.92 -21.58 -11.74
N ALA A 119 23.82 -21.05 -12.58
CA ALA A 119 23.58 -19.81 -13.33
C ALA A 119 22.43 -19.90 -14.34
N GLN A 120 21.97 -21.12 -14.68
CA GLN A 120 20.82 -21.35 -15.56
C GLN A 120 19.50 -21.54 -14.81
N ALA A 121 19.49 -21.42 -13.48
CA ALA A 121 18.26 -21.46 -12.71
C ALA A 121 17.25 -20.43 -13.26
N ARG A 122 15.98 -20.86 -13.37
CA ARG A 122 14.85 -20.03 -13.81
C ARG A 122 13.74 -20.16 -12.77
N PHE A 123 13.09 -19.05 -12.48
CA PHE A 123 12.06 -18.98 -11.45
C PHE A 123 10.78 -18.41 -12.05
N ALA A 124 9.64 -19.00 -11.69
CA ALA A 124 8.35 -18.44 -12.07
C ALA A 124 8.12 -17.13 -11.31
N PRO A 125 7.91 -16.00 -12.01
CA PRO A 125 7.79 -14.71 -11.35
C PRO A 125 6.46 -14.60 -10.59
N PHE A 126 6.45 -13.79 -9.54
CA PHE A 126 5.23 -13.41 -8.84
C PHE A 126 5.27 -11.96 -8.35
N THR A 127 4.08 -11.42 -8.08
CA THR A 127 3.88 -10.07 -7.54
C THR A 127 3.22 -10.15 -6.18
N LEU A 128 3.76 -9.42 -5.22
CA LEU A 128 3.05 -9.02 -4.01
C LEU A 128 2.41 -7.66 -4.26
N ALA A 129 1.11 -7.54 -4.00
CA ALA A 129 0.37 -6.31 -4.15
C ALA A 129 -0.29 -5.93 -2.81
N SER A 130 -0.21 -4.67 -2.40
CA SER A 130 -0.86 -4.20 -1.16
C SER A 130 -1.79 -3.03 -1.45
N ASP A 131 -3.07 -3.17 -1.07
CA ASP A 131 -4.10 -2.12 -1.26
C ASP A 131 -3.97 -0.97 -0.26
N GLU A 132 -3.53 -1.29 0.97
CA GLU A 132 -3.37 -0.30 2.03
C GLU A 132 -2.12 -0.63 2.87
N TRP A 133 -0.94 -0.33 2.31
CA TRP A 133 0.33 -0.67 2.97
C TRP A 133 0.50 0.03 4.32
N GLY A 134 -0.05 1.24 4.46
CA GLY A 134 -0.07 1.98 5.73
C GLY A 134 -0.71 1.17 6.86
N SER A 135 -1.83 0.48 6.60
CA SER A 135 -2.49 -0.39 7.58
C SER A 135 -1.59 -1.57 7.95
N VAL A 136 -1.00 -2.24 6.95
CA VAL A 136 -0.06 -3.37 7.18
C VAL A 136 1.08 -2.97 8.10
N THR A 137 1.72 -1.83 7.85
CA THR A 137 2.89 -1.38 8.64
C THR A 137 2.54 -0.83 10.02
N SER A 138 1.31 -0.39 10.25
CA SER A 138 0.88 0.14 11.54
C SER A 138 0.32 -0.93 12.47
N GLU A 139 -0.30 -1.97 11.92
CA GLU A 139 -0.99 -3.02 12.68
C GLU A 139 -0.08 -4.22 12.99
N ILE A 140 0.89 -4.52 12.12
CA ILE A 140 1.85 -5.60 12.37
C ILE A 140 2.96 -5.07 13.29
N VAL A 141 2.85 -5.41 14.58
CA VAL A 141 3.89 -5.18 15.58
C VAL A 141 4.69 -6.45 15.77
N VAL A 142 6.01 -6.36 15.57
CA VAL A 142 6.94 -7.49 15.66
C VAL A 142 7.87 -7.32 16.86
N GLY A 143 8.43 -8.44 17.33
CA GLY A 143 9.44 -8.41 18.40
C GLY A 143 10.73 -7.71 17.98
N LYS A 144 11.60 -7.38 18.94
CA LYS A 144 12.88 -6.69 18.68
C LYS A 144 13.80 -7.46 17.72
N ASP A 145 13.71 -8.79 17.73
CA ASP A 145 14.55 -9.68 16.92
C ASP A 145 13.90 -10.06 15.57
N GLN A 146 12.80 -9.40 15.21
CA GLN A 146 12.06 -9.66 13.98
C GLN A 146 12.07 -8.42 13.08
N ASP A 147 12.20 -8.64 11.77
CA ASP A 147 12.14 -7.56 10.79
C ASP A 147 10.70 -7.06 10.62
N SER A 148 10.51 -5.75 10.69
CA SER A 148 9.21 -5.13 10.44
C SER A 148 8.76 -5.33 8.98
N PRO A 149 7.45 -5.26 8.67
CA PRO A 149 6.95 -5.35 7.29
C PRO A 149 7.63 -4.37 6.33
N GLY A 150 7.89 -3.14 6.79
CA GLY A 150 8.59 -2.12 6.00
C GLY A 150 10.03 -2.54 5.64
N ARG A 151 10.76 -3.18 6.56
CA ARG A 151 12.12 -3.69 6.29
C ARG A 151 12.10 -4.86 5.32
N LEU A 152 11.18 -5.82 5.51
CA LEU A 152 10.98 -6.95 4.60
C LEU A 152 10.66 -6.46 3.18
N MET A 153 9.70 -5.53 3.04
CA MET A 153 9.34 -4.95 1.75
C MET A 153 10.53 -4.26 1.07
N ILE A 154 11.34 -3.48 1.79
CA ILE A 154 12.51 -2.82 1.20
C ILE A 154 13.53 -3.82 0.67
N ARG A 155 13.78 -4.91 1.40
CA ARG A 155 14.67 -5.99 0.95
C ARG A 155 14.14 -6.62 -0.33
N LEU A 156 12.83 -6.92 -0.36
CA LEU A 156 12.15 -7.44 -1.56
C LEU A 156 12.20 -6.47 -2.74
N LEU A 157 12.01 -5.17 -2.51
CA LEU A 157 12.09 -4.14 -3.56
C LEU A 157 13.48 -4.03 -4.18
N LYS A 158 14.53 -4.05 -3.35
CA LYS A 158 15.92 -3.87 -3.78
C LYS A 158 16.48 -5.09 -4.51
N GLU A 159 16.15 -6.29 -4.04
CA GLU A 159 16.77 -7.53 -4.52
C GLU A 159 15.83 -8.38 -5.38
N GLY A 160 14.53 -8.33 -5.09
CA GLY A 160 13.53 -9.23 -5.67
C GLY A 160 13.45 -9.22 -7.18
N ARG A 161 13.71 -8.06 -7.82
CA ARG A 161 13.69 -7.93 -9.28
C ARG A 161 14.57 -8.97 -9.98
N LYS A 162 15.76 -9.25 -9.46
CA LYS A 162 16.70 -10.23 -10.03
C LYS A 162 16.17 -11.67 -9.96
N PHE A 163 15.26 -11.91 -9.02
CA PHE A 163 14.73 -13.23 -8.71
C PHE A 163 13.25 -13.36 -9.11
N GLY A 164 12.72 -12.44 -9.92
CA GLY A 164 11.33 -12.46 -10.39
C GLY A 164 10.29 -12.21 -9.29
N ILE A 165 10.69 -11.54 -8.21
CA ILE A 165 9.79 -11.11 -7.13
C ILE A 165 9.53 -9.62 -7.30
N SER A 166 8.26 -9.26 -7.48
CA SER A 166 7.83 -7.89 -7.78
C SER A 166 6.87 -7.37 -6.71
N PHE A 167 6.81 -6.05 -6.53
CA PHE A 167 5.95 -5.42 -5.53
C PHE A 167 5.13 -4.27 -6.10
N ILE A 168 3.83 -4.23 -5.78
CA ILE A 168 2.95 -3.09 -6.04
C ILE A 168 2.38 -2.61 -4.70
N GLY A 169 2.72 -1.39 -4.28
CA GLY A 169 2.20 -0.79 -3.05
C GLY A 169 1.18 0.30 -3.33
N CYS A 170 0.09 0.35 -2.59
CA CYS A 170 -0.78 1.52 -2.50
C CYS A 170 -0.58 2.25 -1.16
N ALA A 171 -0.40 3.57 -1.22
CA ALA A 171 -0.16 4.40 -0.05
C ALA A 171 -0.73 5.81 -0.19
N HIS A 172 -0.77 6.52 0.95
CA HIS A 172 -1.18 7.92 1.02
C HIS A 172 -0.03 8.91 0.79
N GLY A 173 1.21 8.43 0.74
CA GLY A 173 2.41 9.23 0.48
C GLY A 173 3.46 8.40 -0.27
N ASP A 174 4.52 9.09 -0.69
CA ASP A 174 5.64 8.53 -1.46
C ASP A 174 6.98 8.56 -0.69
N THR A 175 6.93 8.78 0.62
CA THR A 175 8.13 8.78 1.47
C THR A 175 8.38 7.41 2.09
N ALA A 176 9.62 7.12 2.46
CA ALA A 176 9.96 5.88 3.16
C ALA A 176 9.17 5.75 4.48
N GLU A 177 8.99 6.86 5.19
CA GLU A 177 8.22 6.93 6.44
C GLU A 177 6.75 6.60 6.24
N SER A 178 6.14 7.09 5.14
CA SER A 178 4.74 6.81 4.82
C SER A 178 4.47 5.32 4.53
N LEU A 179 5.55 4.55 4.29
CA LEU A 179 5.51 3.13 4.01
C LEU A 179 6.15 2.30 5.13
N GLY A 180 6.24 2.86 6.35
CA GLY A 180 6.64 2.15 7.55
C GLY A 180 8.14 1.85 7.64
N SER A 181 8.96 2.58 6.90
CA SER A 181 10.42 2.49 6.99
C SER A 181 11.05 3.80 7.43
N LYS A 182 12.31 3.72 7.88
CA LYS A 182 13.17 4.87 8.10
C LYS A 182 14.30 4.83 7.07
N GLY A 183 14.73 5.99 6.57
CA GLY A 183 15.94 6.08 5.76
C GLY A 183 15.80 7.03 4.58
N ASP A 184 16.72 6.89 3.63
CA ASP A 184 16.80 7.73 2.44
C ASP A 184 15.59 7.52 1.52
N THR A 185 14.68 8.50 1.52
CA THR A 185 13.49 8.52 0.67
C THR A 185 13.84 8.52 -0.82
N ALA A 186 14.95 9.13 -1.26
CA ALA A 186 15.34 9.12 -2.66
C ALA A 186 15.77 7.71 -3.11
N ALA A 187 16.62 7.06 -2.32
CA ALA A 187 17.03 5.67 -2.57
C ALA A 187 15.84 4.70 -2.53
N PHE A 188 14.89 4.94 -1.62
CA PHE A 188 13.65 4.18 -1.55
C PHE A 188 12.81 4.35 -2.83
N ARG A 189 12.54 5.59 -3.24
CA ARG A 189 11.79 5.90 -4.46
C ARG A 189 12.44 5.30 -5.69
N ALA A 190 13.77 5.33 -5.78
CA ALA A 190 14.53 4.71 -6.88
C ALA A 190 14.38 3.18 -7.00
N SER A 191 13.77 2.51 -6.01
CA SER A 191 13.49 1.06 -6.08
C SER A 191 12.23 0.72 -6.89
N PHE A 192 11.45 1.72 -7.30
CA PHE A 192 10.27 1.56 -8.15
C PHE A 192 10.59 1.92 -9.61
N ASP A 193 10.00 1.18 -10.54
CA ASP A 193 10.05 1.54 -11.96
C ASP A 193 9.20 2.79 -12.22
N TRP A 194 8.02 2.84 -11.57
CA TRP A 194 7.10 3.97 -11.63
C TRP A 194 6.44 4.25 -10.27
N ILE A 195 6.28 5.53 -9.97
CA ILE A 195 5.39 6.04 -8.93
C ILE A 195 4.18 6.69 -9.62
N VAL A 196 2.99 6.18 -9.35
CA VAL A 196 1.74 6.58 -10.02
C VAL A 196 0.91 7.44 -9.06
N TYR A 197 0.79 8.72 -9.37
CA TYR A 197 0.09 9.69 -8.56
C TYR A 197 -1.36 9.84 -9.01
N CYS A 198 -2.27 9.70 -8.06
CA CYS A 198 -3.71 9.70 -8.27
C CYS A 198 -4.40 10.89 -7.57
N GLY A 199 -5.54 11.32 -8.09
CA GLY A 199 -6.38 12.36 -7.50
C GLY A 199 -5.63 13.68 -7.31
N ALA A 200 -5.71 14.27 -6.10
CA ALA A 200 -5.09 15.56 -5.80
C ALA A 200 -3.56 15.61 -6.01
N PHE A 201 -2.88 14.46 -5.98
CA PHE A 201 -1.43 14.39 -6.20
C PHE A 201 -1.04 14.66 -7.66
N VAL A 202 -1.94 14.46 -8.62
CA VAL A 202 -1.69 14.75 -10.05
C VAL A 202 -1.31 16.22 -10.26
N GLY A 203 -2.02 17.15 -9.61
CA GLY A 203 -1.72 18.58 -9.73
C GLY A 203 -0.35 18.97 -9.15
N ARG A 204 0.16 18.20 -8.17
CA ARG A 204 1.51 18.41 -7.64
C ARG A 204 2.58 18.07 -8.68
N GLU A 205 2.40 16.96 -9.39
CA GLU A 205 3.36 16.46 -10.38
C GLU A 205 3.33 17.20 -11.73
N LEU A 206 2.26 17.97 -11.97
CA LEU A 206 2.09 18.81 -13.16
C LEU A 206 2.21 20.31 -12.85
N ARG A 207 2.76 20.69 -11.70
CA ARG A 207 2.84 22.10 -11.26
C ARG A 207 3.62 22.99 -12.24
N ASP A 208 4.63 22.44 -12.87
CA ASP A 208 5.46 23.07 -13.90
C ASP A 208 4.81 23.06 -15.30
N ILE A 209 3.67 22.36 -15.47
CA ILE A 209 2.89 22.33 -16.72
C ILE A 209 1.40 22.65 -16.42
N PRO A 210 1.11 23.88 -15.96
CA PRO A 210 -0.22 24.25 -15.48
C PRO A 210 -1.31 24.21 -16.56
N ASP A 211 -0.95 24.41 -17.83
CA ASP A 211 -1.90 24.34 -18.95
C ASP A 211 -2.41 22.93 -19.18
N LEU A 212 -1.50 21.94 -19.10
CA LEU A 212 -1.87 20.53 -19.15
C LEU A 212 -2.72 20.15 -17.94
N ALA A 213 -2.35 20.60 -16.73
CA ALA A 213 -3.12 20.31 -15.53
C ALA A 213 -4.58 20.83 -15.62
N ARG A 214 -4.78 22.00 -16.24
CA ARG A 214 -6.11 22.61 -16.45
C ARG A 214 -6.93 21.92 -17.54
N SER A 215 -6.29 21.24 -18.49
CA SER A 215 -6.98 20.55 -19.59
C SER A 215 -7.35 19.09 -19.28
N LEU A 216 -6.91 18.55 -18.13
CA LEU A 216 -7.21 17.16 -17.77
C LEU A 216 -8.71 16.95 -17.57
N PRO A 217 -9.26 15.81 -18.04
CA PRO A 217 -10.64 15.45 -17.76
C PRO A 217 -10.83 15.26 -16.25
N LEU A 218 -11.89 15.87 -15.70
CA LEU A 218 -12.24 15.79 -14.29
C LEU A 218 -13.46 14.89 -14.08
N GLY A 219 -13.38 14.03 -13.07
CA GLY A 219 -14.48 13.25 -12.53
C GLY A 219 -15.05 13.91 -11.28
N ARG A 220 -16.26 13.51 -10.88
CA ARG A 220 -16.90 13.95 -9.63
C ARG A 220 -17.35 12.73 -8.84
N PRO A 221 -16.90 12.54 -7.59
CA PRO A 221 -17.35 11.43 -6.76
C PRO A 221 -18.72 11.78 -6.16
N PRO A 222 -19.47 10.78 -5.63
CA PRO A 222 -20.76 11.03 -4.97
C PRO A 222 -20.67 12.02 -3.80
N GLU A 223 -19.51 12.05 -3.12
CA GLU A 223 -19.22 12.94 -2.01
C GLU A 223 -18.93 14.40 -2.44
N GLY A 224 -18.86 14.68 -3.75
CA GLY A 224 -18.56 16.00 -4.31
C GLY A 224 -17.07 16.26 -4.53
N GLY A 225 -16.76 17.40 -5.19
CA GLY A 225 -15.41 17.74 -5.61
C GLY A 225 -15.06 17.26 -7.03
N ALA A 226 -13.99 17.81 -7.60
CA ALA A 226 -13.49 17.43 -8.92
C ALA A 226 -12.10 16.78 -8.77
N PHE A 227 -11.87 15.64 -9.40
CA PHE A 227 -10.57 14.97 -9.41
C PHE A 227 -10.16 14.58 -10.83
N PRO A 228 -8.87 14.58 -11.19
CA PRO A 228 -8.44 14.14 -12.50
C PRO A 228 -8.79 12.66 -12.74
N LEU A 229 -9.40 12.37 -13.90
CA LEU A 229 -9.57 11.01 -14.43
C LEU A 229 -8.30 10.50 -15.12
N ILE A 230 -7.19 11.20 -14.95
CA ILE A 230 -5.86 10.86 -15.44
C ILE A 230 -4.96 10.67 -14.22
N VAL A 231 -4.06 9.69 -14.27
CA VAL A 231 -2.96 9.57 -13.31
C VAL A 231 -1.65 9.95 -13.98
N VAL A 232 -0.68 10.37 -13.17
CA VAL A 232 0.67 10.70 -13.62
C VAL A 232 1.62 9.63 -13.12
N ALA A 233 2.21 8.87 -14.02
CA ALA A 233 3.29 7.94 -13.73
C ALA A 233 4.63 8.68 -13.84
N VAL A 234 5.43 8.65 -12.78
CA VAL A 234 6.75 9.29 -12.70
C VAL A 234 7.80 8.21 -12.50
N SER A 235 8.81 8.18 -13.38
CA SER A 235 9.97 7.33 -13.19
C SER A 235 10.91 8.02 -12.19
N PRO A 236 11.17 7.44 -11.01
CA PRO A 236 11.99 8.08 -9.99
C PRO A 236 13.47 8.15 -10.37
N VAL A 237 13.92 7.29 -11.31
CA VAL A 237 15.31 7.25 -11.79
C VAL A 237 15.55 8.30 -12.88
N THR A 238 14.62 8.44 -13.82
CA THR A 238 14.82 9.29 -15.01
C THR A 238 14.09 10.64 -14.92
N GLY A 239 13.15 10.79 -13.98
CA GLY A 239 12.24 11.93 -13.92
C GLY A 239 11.19 11.95 -15.04
N ALA A 240 11.14 10.92 -15.90
CA ALA A 240 10.17 10.86 -16.99
C ALA A 240 8.74 10.81 -16.44
N ARG A 241 7.85 11.60 -17.04
CA ARG A 241 6.43 11.68 -16.69
C ARG A 241 5.58 11.15 -17.83
N ARG A 242 4.61 10.30 -17.51
CA ARG A 242 3.64 9.76 -18.46
C ARG A 242 2.22 9.85 -17.92
N LEU A 243 1.26 10.05 -18.82
CA LEU A 243 -0.16 10.10 -18.47
C LEU A 243 -0.81 8.75 -18.72
N LEU A 244 -1.68 8.32 -17.79
CA LEU A 244 -2.57 7.17 -18.00
C LEU A 244 -4.01 7.63 -17.79
N ASP A 245 -4.86 7.34 -18.76
CA ASP A 245 -6.29 7.62 -18.70
C ASP A 245 -7.02 6.52 -17.94
N LEU A 246 -7.77 6.90 -16.89
CA LEU A 246 -8.56 5.98 -16.09
C LEU A 246 -9.97 5.77 -16.65
N ARG A 247 -10.40 6.48 -17.69
CA ARG A 247 -11.74 6.30 -18.27
C ARG A 247 -11.87 4.89 -18.84
N GLY A 248 -12.85 4.14 -18.34
CA GLY A 248 -13.11 2.76 -18.76
C GLY A 248 -12.23 1.70 -18.10
N ILE A 249 -11.38 2.08 -17.13
CA ILE A 249 -10.53 1.14 -16.40
C ILE A 249 -11.33 0.13 -15.56
N ASP A 250 -12.55 0.51 -15.17
CA ASP A 250 -13.54 -0.31 -14.47
C ASP A 250 -14.03 -1.49 -15.32
N ARG A 251 -14.16 -1.30 -16.64
CA ARG A 251 -14.57 -2.37 -17.56
C ARG A 251 -13.52 -3.47 -17.65
N VAL A 252 -12.25 -3.11 -17.52
CA VAL A 252 -11.14 -4.06 -17.55
C VAL A 252 -11.13 -4.94 -16.31
N ALA A 253 -11.37 -4.36 -15.13
CA ALA A 253 -11.43 -5.12 -13.88
C ALA A 253 -12.56 -6.16 -13.87
N ALA A 254 -13.65 -5.91 -14.60
CA ALA A 254 -14.82 -6.80 -14.65
C ALA A 254 -14.71 -7.96 -15.65
N VAL A 255 -13.81 -7.88 -16.65
CA VAL A 255 -13.79 -8.79 -17.82
C VAL A 255 -12.66 -9.83 -17.77
N ALA A 256 -11.91 -9.93 -16.66
CA ALA A 256 -10.73 -10.81 -16.58
C ALA A 256 -11.05 -12.24 -17.08
N PRO A 257 -10.47 -12.69 -18.21
CA PRO A 257 -10.71 -14.02 -18.75
C PRO A 257 -10.19 -15.08 -17.77
N GLN A 258 -10.91 -16.20 -17.67
CA GLN A 258 -10.43 -17.35 -16.90
C GLN A 258 -9.10 -17.83 -17.50
N PRO A 259 -8.02 -17.93 -16.71
CA PRO A 259 -6.74 -18.38 -17.23
C PRO A 259 -6.86 -19.85 -17.66
N SER A 260 -6.59 -20.11 -18.94
CA SER A 260 -6.28 -21.44 -19.44
C SER A 260 -4.91 -21.84 -18.89
N MET A 261 -4.91 -22.44 -17.70
CA MET A 261 -3.70 -22.94 -17.07
C MET A 261 -3.18 -24.18 -17.80
N ALA A 262 -2.28 -23.98 -18.76
CA ALA A 262 -1.32 -25.01 -19.11
C ALA A 262 -0.41 -25.21 -17.88
N GLU A 263 -0.58 -26.33 -17.18
CA GLU A 263 0.23 -26.72 -16.03
C GLU A 263 1.68 -26.97 -16.44
N THR A 264 2.52 -25.94 -16.37
CA THR A 264 3.96 -26.16 -16.25
C THR A 264 4.24 -26.48 -14.78
N ARG A 265 4.40 -27.77 -14.46
CA ARG A 265 4.85 -28.23 -13.14
C ARG A 265 6.25 -27.67 -12.85
N GLN A 266 6.32 -26.59 -12.07
CA GLN A 266 7.53 -26.14 -11.39
C GLN A 266 7.25 -26.03 -9.89
N THR A 267 8.18 -26.55 -9.09
CA THR A 267 8.07 -26.90 -7.66
C THR A 267 8.10 -25.71 -6.69
N ASP A 268 7.66 -24.52 -7.11
CA ASP A 268 7.61 -23.37 -6.21
C ASP A 268 6.46 -23.54 -5.22
N GLU A 269 6.79 -23.58 -3.91
CA GLU A 269 5.81 -23.68 -2.84
C GLU A 269 4.90 -22.42 -2.84
N PRO A 270 3.58 -22.57 -2.92
CA PRO A 270 2.66 -21.43 -2.89
C PRO A 270 2.79 -20.62 -1.59
N LEU A 271 2.75 -19.27 -1.67
CA LEU A 271 2.92 -18.39 -0.50
C LEU A 271 1.80 -18.49 0.54
N ASP A 272 0.77 -19.27 0.27
CA ASP A 272 -0.43 -19.48 1.08
C ASP A 272 -0.50 -20.85 1.76
N THR A 273 0.44 -21.74 1.45
CA THR A 273 0.49 -23.07 2.07
C THR A 273 0.55 -22.87 3.58
N PRO A 274 -0.33 -23.42 4.43
CA PRO A 274 -0.31 -23.14 5.86
C PRO A 274 1.10 -23.36 6.42
N ALA A 275 1.61 -22.41 7.21
CA ALA A 275 2.97 -22.53 7.73
C ALA A 275 3.02 -23.81 8.56
N PRO A 276 4.10 -24.60 8.49
CA PRO A 276 4.33 -25.55 9.56
C PRO A 276 4.36 -24.73 10.85
N VAL A 277 3.33 -24.91 11.68
CA VAL A 277 3.31 -24.35 13.03
C VAL A 277 4.59 -24.86 13.67
N PRO A 278 5.47 -23.98 14.18
CA PRO A 278 6.62 -24.46 14.93
C PRO A 278 6.08 -25.15 16.18
N HIS A 279 5.94 -26.47 16.11
CA HIS A 279 5.74 -27.31 17.28
C HIS A 279 7.04 -27.19 18.09
N GLN A 280 7.07 -26.25 19.02
CA GLN A 280 8.01 -26.33 20.12
C GLN A 280 7.67 -27.62 20.88
N ALA A 281 8.56 -28.59 20.76
CA ALA A 281 8.54 -29.78 21.58
C ALA A 281 8.77 -29.38 23.05
N VAL A 282 7.68 -29.47 23.82
CA VAL A 282 7.52 -29.68 25.26
C VAL A 282 8.80 -29.86 26.09
N GLN A 283 8.92 -29.06 27.16
CA GLN A 283 9.15 -29.59 28.51
C GLN A 283 8.15 -28.93 29.47
N THR A 284 7.07 -29.64 29.77
CA THR A 284 6.17 -29.36 30.88
C THR A 284 6.75 -30.01 32.13
N ASP A 285 7.28 -29.21 33.04
CA ASP A 285 7.30 -29.57 34.46
C ASP A 285 5.97 -29.15 35.07
N GLU A 286 5.20 -30.15 35.48
CA GLU A 286 4.05 -30.00 36.36
C GLU A 286 4.53 -29.48 37.72
N GLN A 287 4.13 -28.26 38.08
CA GLN A 287 3.87 -27.93 39.47
C GLN A 287 2.69 -26.97 39.58
N THR A 288 1.62 -27.53 40.14
CA THR A 288 0.45 -26.92 40.76
C THR A 288 0.72 -25.56 41.39
N ASP A 289 -0.10 -24.56 41.08
CA ASP A 289 -0.90 -23.94 42.14
C ASP A 289 -2.19 -23.27 41.63
N LYS A 290 -3.25 -23.42 42.42
CA LYS A 290 -4.56 -22.83 42.18
C LYS A 290 -4.57 -21.39 42.70
N GLN A 291 -4.77 -20.41 41.83
CA GLN A 291 -5.19 -19.08 42.27
C GLN A 291 -6.18 -18.46 41.26
N THR A 292 -7.45 -18.66 41.56
CA THR A 292 -8.51 -17.68 41.28
C THR A 292 -8.12 -16.36 41.91
N ASP A 293 -8.07 -15.27 41.13
CA ASP A 293 -8.28 -13.96 41.72
C ASP A 293 -9.01 -12.97 40.81
N GLN A 294 -9.92 -12.27 41.46
CA GLN A 294 -10.88 -11.32 40.93
C GLN A 294 -10.17 -10.01 40.60
N PHE A 295 -10.44 -9.43 39.43
CA PHE A 295 -10.02 -8.04 39.16
C PHE A 295 -10.87 -7.08 40.01
N ALA A 296 -10.33 -6.71 41.18
CA ALA A 296 -10.82 -5.61 41.98
C ALA A 296 -10.65 -4.28 41.22
N ALA A 297 -11.65 -3.41 41.36
CA ALA A 297 -11.63 -2.06 40.81
C ALA A 297 -10.40 -1.26 41.32
N PRO A 298 -9.83 -0.35 40.50
CA PRO A 298 -8.65 0.40 40.88
C PRO A 298 -8.92 1.30 42.11
N PRO A 299 -7.95 1.42 43.03
CA PRO A 299 -8.09 2.28 44.20
C PRO A 299 -8.24 3.74 43.77
N GLN A 300 -9.03 4.50 44.55
CA GLN A 300 -9.20 5.95 44.38
C GLN A 300 -7.88 6.68 44.69
N SER A 301 -6.98 6.76 43.70
CA SER A 301 -5.78 7.58 43.78
C SER A 301 -6.16 9.07 43.73
N ARG A 302 -5.56 9.88 44.61
CA ARG A 302 -5.90 11.31 44.74
C ARG A 302 -5.17 12.21 43.74
N THR A 303 -4.18 11.71 43.01
CA THR A 303 -3.50 12.46 41.95
C THR A 303 -3.20 11.61 40.71
N ARG A 304 -3.07 12.29 39.56
CA ARG A 304 -2.72 11.69 38.27
C ARG A 304 -1.36 10.98 38.31
N GLU A 305 -0.41 11.50 39.07
CA GLU A 305 0.93 10.95 39.22
C GLU A 305 0.92 9.63 39.99
N ASP A 306 0.14 9.53 41.07
CA ASP A 306 -0.01 8.29 41.85
C ASP A 306 -0.58 7.14 41.00
N LEU A 307 -1.52 7.47 40.10
CA LEU A 307 -2.08 6.50 39.16
C LEU A 307 -1.01 5.99 38.19
N VAL A 308 -0.20 6.89 37.61
CA VAL A 308 0.89 6.51 36.71
C VAL A 308 1.94 5.66 37.44
N ARG A 309 2.35 6.05 38.65
CA ARG A 309 3.29 5.27 39.49
C ARG A 309 2.79 3.86 39.77
N THR A 310 1.49 3.72 40.06
CA THR A 310 0.86 2.42 40.31
C THR A 310 0.89 1.54 39.05
N LEU A 311 0.51 2.11 37.89
CA LEU A 311 0.48 1.37 36.63
C LEU A 311 1.90 0.95 36.17
N VAL A 312 2.90 1.82 36.32
CA VAL A 312 4.31 1.48 36.03
C VAL A 312 4.78 0.32 36.91
N ARG A 313 4.49 0.34 38.22
CA ARG A 313 4.83 -0.78 39.14
C ARG A 313 4.13 -2.09 38.77
N GLN A 314 2.96 -2.02 38.15
CA GLN A 314 2.23 -3.18 37.63
C GLN A 314 2.75 -3.65 36.25
N GLY A 315 3.81 -3.05 35.72
CA GLY A 315 4.45 -3.45 34.46
C GLY A 315 3.74 -2.93 33.20
N TRP A 316 2.88 -1.92 33.32
CA TRP A 316 2.16 -1.35 32.18
C TRP A 316 3.10 -0.51 31.29
N THR A 317 2.93 -0.64 29.97
CA THR A 317 3.68 0.15 28.99
C THR A 317 3.19 1.60 28.91
N VAL A 318 4.04 2.51 28.41
CA VAL A 318 3.70 3.94 28.21
C VAL A 318 2.42 4.12 27.38
N SER A 319 2.22 3.29 26.36
CA SER A 319 1.00 3.36 25.52
C SER A 319 -0.25 2.96 26.31
N GLN A 320 -0.19 1.92 27.13
CA GLN A 320 -1.32 1.49 27.95
C GLN A 320 -1.65 2.51 29.05
N ILE A 321 -0.62 3.10 29.67
CA ILE A 321 -0.79 4.17 30.67
C ILE A 321 -1.46 5.39 30.05
N ARG A 322 -1.09 5.75 28.81
CA ARG A 322 -1.71 6.86 28.08
C ARG A 322 -3.20 6.67 27.86
N ASP A 323 -3.59 5.49 27.40
CA ASP A 323 -4.98 5.22 27.05
C ASP A 323 -5.89 5.28 28.31
N VAL A 324 -5.33 4.97 29.48
CA VAL A 324 -6.02 5.07 30.78
C VAL A 324 -6.02 6.49 31.35
N VAL A 325 -4.89 7.20 31.27
CA VAL A 325 -4.65 8.49 31.97
C VAL A 325 -5.01 9.72 31.11
N LYS A 326 -5.42 9.51 29.85
CA LYS A 326 -5.84 10.56 28.88
C LYS A 326 -4.88 11.75 28.85
N GLY A 327 -3.61 11.51 28.53
CA GLY A 327 -2.56 12.55 28.45
C GLY A 327 -1.83 12.55 27.11
N ASP A 328 -1.13 13.64 26.82
CA ASP A 328 -0.25 13.69 25.67
C ASP A 328 1.01 12.81 25.89
N ASN A 329 1.57 12.30 24.78
CA ASN A 329 2.72 11.38 24.81
C ASN A 329 3.94 11.98 25.52
N THR A 330 4.14 13.29 25.42
CA THR A 330 5.33 13.98 25.93
C THR A 330 5.30 14.02 27.45
N THR A 331 4.17 14.42 28.03
CA THR A 331 3.96 14.52 29.48
C THR A 331 4.03 13.15 30.14
N ILE A 332 3.40 12.13 29.54
CA ILE A 332 3.42 10.77 30.11
C ILE A 332 4.81 10.13 30.01
N SER A 333 5.50 10.31 28.88
CA SER A 333 6.87 9.79 28.72
C SER A 333 7.85 10.44 29.69
N ALA A 334 7.71 11.75 29.95
CA ALA A 334 8.52 12.45 30.94
C ALA A 334 8.27 11.93 32.36
N LEU A 335 7.00 11.71 32.73
CA LEU A 335 6.64 11.19 34.04
C LEU A 335 7.12 9.76 34.27
N VAL A 336 6.98 8.89 33.26
CA VAL A 336 7.47 7.49 33.33
C VAL A 336 8.99 7.46 33.52
N ARG A 337 9.74 8.27 32.74
CA ARG A 337 11.20 8.37 32.90
C ARG A 337 11.61 8.84 34.29
N GLN A 338 10.95 9.87 34.82
CA GLN A 338 11.21 10.36 36.18
C GLN A 338 11.00 9.26 37.22
N ILE A 339 9.94 8.47 37.09
CA ILE A 339 9.62 7.38 38.02
C ILE A 339 10.64 6.24 37.92
N GLU A 340 11.07 5.88 36.70
CA GLU A 340 12.11 4.87 36.46
C GLU A 340 13.45 5.31 37.04
N ASP A 341 13.83 6.59 36.85
CA ASP A 341 15.05 7.16 37.40
C ASP A 341 15.04 7.17 38.94
N GLU A 342 13.91 7.54 39.56
CA GLU A 342 13.74 7.49 41.03
C GLU A 342 13.89 6.06 41.58
N GLN A 343 13.33 5.06 40.90
CA GLN A 343 13.45 3.64 41.31
C GLN A 343 14.90 3.14 41.19
N LEU A 344 15.61 3.54 40.13
CA LEU A 344 17.03 3.22 39.93
C LEU A 344 17.92 3.76 41.06
N HIS A 345 17.60 4.93 41.61
CA HIS A 345 18.36 5.52 42.72
C HIS A 345 17.99 4.92 44.09
N GLN A 346 16.74 4.49 44.28
CA GLN A 346 16.30 3.82 45.52
C GLN A 346 16.85 2.40 45.67
N GLY A 347 17.21 1.72 44.58
CA GLY A 347 17.83 0.39 44.60
C GLY A 347 19.35 0.37 44.88
N ARG A 348 19.99 1.53 45.10
CA ARG A 348 21.45 1.67 45.31
C ARG A 348 21.85 2.14 46.72
N SER A 349 20.89 2.31 47.63
CA SER A 349 21.13 2.62 49.06
C SER A 349 20.84 1.40 49.93
#